data_AF-A0A410PL66-F1
#
_entry.id   AF-A0A410PL66-F1
#
_cell.length_a   1.000
_cell.length_b   1.000
_cell.length_c   1.000
_cell.angle_alpha   90.00
_cell.angle_beta   90.00
_cell.angle_gamma   90.00
#
_symmetry.space_group_name_H-M   'P 1'
#
loop_
_entity.id
_entity.type
_entity.pdbx_description
1 polymer ?
#
loop_
_entity_poly.entity_id
_entity_poly.type
_entity_poly.pdbx_seq_one_letter_code
_entity_poly.pdbx_strand_id
1 'polypeptide(L)' 'MDKIKNEMIDTKLVVCQDGFTYQLNRTRQGFLDTINLSYATKSGMKTISRRMPSVLGWATQTALEFAIPLI' A
#
# COMPACT_ATOMS: atom_id res chain seq x y z
N MET A 1 17.47 -0.04 -23.50
CA MET A 1 16.96 0.71 -22.32
C MET A 1 15.58 0.17 -22.00
N ASP A 2 15.52 -0.92 -21.24
CA ASP A 2 14.26 -1.47 -20.76
C ASP A 2 13.56 -0.42 -19.88
N LYS A 3 12.46 0.12 -20.39
CA LYS A 3 11.55 0.92 -19.59
C LYS A 3 11.01 -0.01 -18.52
N ILE A 4 11.55 0.07 -17.31
CA ILE A 4 11.02 -0.66 -16.16
C ILE A 4 9.59 -0.17 -15.96
N LYS A 5 8.64 -0.92 -16.50
CA LYS A 5 7.23 -0.59 -16.53
C LYS A 5 6.76 -0.52 -15.08
N ASN A 6 6.25 0.65 -14.67
CA ASN A 6 5.67 0.82 -13.36
C ASN A 6 4.25 0.29 -13.44
N GLU A 7 4.07 -0.98 -13.08
CA GLU A 7 2.78 -1.65 -13.15
C GLU A 7 2.08 -1.54 -11.80
N MET A 8 0.84 -1.05 -11.81
CA MET A 8 -0.03 -1.11 -10.64
C MET A 8 -0.44 -2.58 -10.47
N ILE A 9 0.04 -3.21 -9.40
CA ILE A 9 -0.21 -4.62 -9.12
C ILE A 9 -1.56 -4.77 -8.44
N ASP A 10 -1.83 -3.91 -7.46
CA ASP A 10 -3.03 -4.04 -6.64
C ASP A 10 -3.42 -2.72 -6.00
N THR A 11 -4.73 -2.52 -5.83
CA THR A 11 -5.28 -1.40 -5.06
C THR A 11 -6.42 -1.92 -4.21
N LYS A 12 -6.30 -1.71 -2.91
CA LYS A 12 -7.29 -2.14 -1.93
C LYS A 12 -7.70 -0.98 -1.06
N LEU A 13 -9.01 -0.81 -0.92
CA LEU A 13 -9.61 0.11 0.04
C LEU A 13 -10.09 -0.71 1.22
N VAL A 14 -9.63 -0.34 2.41
CA VAL A 14 -10.01 -0.97 3.67
C VAL A 14 -10.68 0.10 4.52
N VAL A 15 -11.92 -0.15 4.91
CA VAL A 15 -12.66 0.71 5.82
C VAL A 15 -12.51 0.11 7.22
N CYS A 16 -12.00 0.90 8.15
CA CYS A 16 -11.81 0.50 9.53
C CYS A 16 -13.05 0.78 10.38
N GLN A 17 -13.12 0.14 11.56
CA GLN A 17 -14.25 0.28 12.48
C GLN A 17 -14.33 1.69 13.10
N ASP A 18 -13.21 2.41 13.12
CA ASP A 18 -13.09 3.80 13.53
C ASP A 18 -13.72 4.80 12.52
N GLY A 19 -14.22 4.29 11.38
CA GLY A 19 -14.83 5.08 10.32
C GLY A 19 -13.82 5.71 9.35
N PHE A 20 -12.52 5.45 9.52
CA PHE A 20 -11.49 5.93 8.61
C PHE A 20 -11.28 4.94 7.46
N THR A 21 -11.01 5.50 6.28
CA THR A 21 -10.70 4.71 5.07
C THR A 21 -9.20 4.74 4.81
N TYR A 22 -8.63 3.56 4.67
CA TYR A 22 -7.24 3.32 4.32
C TYR A 22 -7.18 2.79 2.89
N GLN A 23 -6.39 3.44 2.05
CA GLN A 23 -6.13 3.04 0.68
C GLN A 23 -4.71 2.46 0.59
N LEU A 24 -4.64 1.16 0.37
CA LEU A 24 -3.43 0.42 0.04
C LEU A 24 -3.28 0.38 -1.48
N ASN A 25 -2.13 0.81 -1.98
CA ASN A 25 -1.77 0.73 -3.39
C ASN A 25 -0.38 0.13 -3.53
N ARG A 26 -0.29 -0.98 -4.26
CA ARG A 26 0.98 -1.64 -4.56
C ARG A 26 1.32 -1.45 -6.03
N THR A 27 2.46 -0.82 -6.26
CA THR A 27 3.07 -0.71 -7.59
C THR A 27 4.35 -1.54 -7.65
N ARG A 28 4.62 -2.13 -8.80
CA ARG A 28 5.84 -2.91 -9.07
C ARG A 28 6.65 -2.23 -10.14
N GLN A 29 7.93 -2.10 -9.87
CA GLN A 29 8.92 -1.62 -10.81
C GLN A 29 10.05 -2.66 -10.88
N GLY A 30 9.91 -3.63 -11.79
CA GLY A 30 10.84 -4.75 -11.91
C GLY A 30 10.74 -5.71 -10.72
N PHE A 31 11.84 -5.88 -9.97
CA PHE A 31 11.89 -6.72 -8.76
C PHE A 31 11.57 -5.97 -7.45
N LEU A 32 11.26 -4.67 -7.55
CA LEU A 32 10.93 -3.83 -6.40
C LEU A 32 9.45 -3.51 -6.40
N ASP A 33 8.82 -3.74 -5.26
CA ASP A 33 7.46 -3.32 -4.98
C ASP A 33 7.47 -2.07 -4.12
N THR A 34 6.53 -1.17 -4.37
CA THR A 34 6.26 0.00 -3.55
C THR A 34 4.85 -0.12 -3.02
N ILE A 35 4.72 -0.15 -1.71
CA ILE A 35 3.43 -0.15 -1.02
C ILE A 35 3.17 1.27 -0.54
N ASN A 36 2.05 1.84 -0.96
CA ASN A 36 1.56 3.13 -0.53
C ASN A 36 0.33 2.90 0.35
N LEU A 37 0.36 3.43 1.56
CA LEU A 37 -0.77 3.47 2.47
C LEU A 37 -1.22 4.92 2.61
N SER A 38 -2.36 5.25 2.01
CA SER A 38 -2.98 6.56 2.11
C SER A 38 -4.15 6.50 3.09
N TYR A 39 -4.24 7.45 4.00
CA TYR A 39 -5.34 7.52 4.98
C TYR A 39 -5.68 8.97 5.31
N ALA A 40 -6.95 9.20 5.64
CA ALA A 40 -7.43 10.51 6.04
C ALA A 40 -7.04 10.82 7.49
N THR A 41 -6.48 12.01 7.73
CA THR A 41 -6.26 12.56 9.06
C THR A 41 -7.01 13.88 9.20
N LYS A 42 -7.17 14.39 10.43
CA LYS A 42 -7.79 15.70 10.69
C LYS A 42 -7.13 16.86 9.92
N SER A 43 -5.88 16.69 9.51
CA SER A 43 -5.06 17.66 8.78
C SER A 43 -5.04 17.45 7.24
N GLY A 44 -5.81 16.49 6.71
CA GLY A 44 -5.81 16.15 5.28
C GLY A 44 -5.42 14.69 5.01
N MET A 45 -5.03 14.37 3.78
CA MET A 45 -4.65 13.00 3.40
C MET A 45 -3.16 12.77 3.66
N LYS A 46 -2.81 11.77 4.48
CA LYS A 46 -1.43 11.31 4.66
C LYS A 46 -1.19 10.08 3.81
N THR A 47 -0.01 10.00 3.19
CA THR A 47 0.43 8.82 2.44
C THR A 47 1.78 8.38 2.96
N ILE A 48 1.89 7.10 3.32
CA ILE A 48 3.13 6.45 3.70
C ILE A 48 3.54 5.53 2.55
N SER A 49 4.68 5.79 1.96
CA SER A 49 5.22 5.00 0.86
C SER A 49 6.45 4.22 1.31
N ARG A 50 6.46 2.91 1.10
CA ARG A 50 7.61 2.05 1.43
C ARG A 50 7.98 1.17 0.26
N ARG A 51 9.25 1.24 -0.14
CA ARG A 51 9.82 0.42 -1.21
C ARG A 51 10.49 -0.81 -0.61
N MET A 52 10.24 -1.96 -1.20
CA MET A 52 10.73 -3.24 -0.72
C MET A 52 10.89 -4.25 -1.87
N PRO A 53 11.72 -5.30 -1.70
CA PRO A 53 11.79 -6.41 -2.65
C PRO A 53 10.41 -7.07 -2.85
N SER A 54 10.11 -7.51 -4.06
CA SER A 54 8.78 -8.01 -4.45
C SER A 54 8.27 -9.21 -3.64
N VAL A 55 9.19 -10.07 -3.18
CA VAL A 55 8.89 -11.20 -2.27
C VAL A 55 8.33 -10.70 -0.94
N LEU A 56 8.93 -9.65 -0.38
CA LEU A 56 8.48 -9.03 0.87
C LEU A 56 7.24 -8.15 0.68
N GLY A 57 7.02 -7.65 -0.55
CA GLY A 57 5.83 -6.88 -0.91
C GLY A 57 4.52 -7.64 -0.64
N TRP A 58 4.46 -8.93 -0.95
CA TRP A 58 3.27 -9.76 -0.72
C TRP A 58 2.99 -9.95 0.78
N ALA A 59 4.01 -10.32 1.55
CA ALA A 59 3.88 -10.53 2.99
C ALA A 59 3.49 -9.23 3.70
N THR A 60 4.10 -8.11 3.31
CA THR A 60 3.85 -6.82 3.94
C THR A 60 2.46 -6.30 3.61
N GLN A 61 2.02 -6.44 2.36
CA GLN A 61 0.65 -6.10 1.98
C GLN A 61 -0.37 -6.90 2.79
N THR A 62 -0.20 -8.22 2.86
CA THR A 62 -1.09 -9.10 3.64
C THR A 62 -1.10 -8.68 5.11
N ALA A 63 0.06 -8.46 5.72
CA ALA A 63 0.16 -8.03 7.11
C ALA A 63 -0.54 -6.69 7.36
N LEU A 64 -0.41 -5.71 6.45
CA LEU A 64 -1.11 -4.44 6.51
C LEU A 64 -2.62 -4.61 6.41
N GLU A 65 -3.11 -5.46 5.51
CA GLU A 65 -4.54 -5.73 5.36
C GLU A 65 -5.16 -6.36 6.62
N PHE A 66 -4.41 -7.18 7.34
CA PHE A 66 -4.86 -7.74 8.62
C PHE A 66 -4.70 -6.75 9.79
N ALA A 67 -3.65 -5.93 9.77
CA ALA A 67 -3.36 -4.99 10.86
C ALA A 67 -4.25 -3.75 10.83
N ILE A 68 -4.56 -3.22 9.64
CA ILE A 68 -5.33 -1.99 9.48
C ILE A 68 -6.72 -2.05 10.15
N PRO A 69 -7.52 -3.13 9.97
CA PRO A 69 -8.81 -3.27 10.67
C PRO A 69 -8.72 -3.42 12.20
N LEU A 70 -7.53 -3.66 12.76
CA LEU A 70 -7.29 -3.80 14.20
C LEU A 70 -6.89 -2.47 14.87
N ILE A 71 -6.67 -1.42 14.07
CA ILE A 71 -6.41 -0.04 14.54
C ILE A 71 -7.75 0.63 14.84
#